data_AF-A0A9W8S5N4-F1
#
_entry.id   AF-A0A9W8S5N4-F1
#
_cell.length_a   1.000
_cell.length_b   1.000
_cell.length_c   1.000
_cell.angle_alpha   90.00
_cell.angle_beta   90.00
_cell.angle_gamma   90.00
#
_symmetry.space_group_name_H-M   'P 1'
#
loop_
_entity.id
_entity.type
_entity.pdbx_description
1 polymer ?
#
loop_
_entity_poly.entity_id
_entity_poly.type
_entity_poly.pdbx_seq_one_letter_code
_entity_poly.pdbx_strand_id
1 'polypeptide(L)'
;MESLMTEGARLLGQTVGPSTVISSIPNARLITDGDSRGLRPSLAFFIDTQPRVNLVAGCVQLSGAWSSNDLEAQTGCAMWPIERLAKYAKHGGTRYSFIMTDLELVVVHFFKLTPGKLGAQWQAIPRNSSGEGTMTVNLAIWSLVMMSLNIEHRVVAQQLETLPINIWWKEENFESGFVYQHHLSERLLPFLPLGAFGMKR
;
A
#
# COMPACT_ATOMS: atom_id res chain seq x y z
N MET A 1 -16.45 -20.09 -6.36
CA MET A 1 -15.42 -19.47 -5.51
C MET A 1 -15.22 -18.07 -6.06
N GLU A 2 -15.88 -17.06 -5.49
CA GLU A 2 -15.71 -15.69 -5.95
C GLU A 2 -14.25 -15.28 -5.74
N SER A 3 -13.67 -14.64 -6.76
CA SER A 3 -12.27 -14.21 -6.71
C SER A 3 -12.09 -13.25 -5.53
N LEU A 4 -10.99 -13.38 -4.80
CA LEU A 4 -10.57 -12.43 -3.76
C LEU A 4 -10.57 -10.97 -4.28
N MET A 5 -10.40 -10.80 -5.59
CA MET A 5 -10.51 -9.53 -6.31
C MET A 5 -11.93 -8.96 -6.26
N THR A 6 -12.95 -9.80 -6.43
CA THR A 6 -14.37 -9.42 -6.43
C THR A 6 -14.82 -9.02 -5.04
N GLU A 7 -14.41 -9.77 -4.01
CA GLU A 7 -14.76 -9.46 -2.63
C GLU A 7 -14.02 -8.22 -2.12
N GLY A 8 -12.74 -8.05 -2.49
CA GLY A 8 -11.97 -6.84 -2.20
C GLY A 8 -12.53 -5.59 -2.87
N ALA A 9 -12.97 -5.68 -4.13
CA ALA A 9 -13.63 -4.59 -4.84
C ALA A 9 -15.00 -4.25 -4.23
N ARG A 10 -15.77 -5.25 -3.80
CA ARG A 10 -17.06 -5.08 -3.12
C ARG A 10 -16.89 -4.34 -1.78
N LEU A 11 -15.92 -4.75 -0.97
CA LEU A 11 -15.64 -4.12 0.33
C LEU A 11 -15.19 -2.66 0.18
N LEU A 12 -14.40 -2.33 -0.84
CA LEU A 12 -14.00 -0.93 -1.08
C LEU A 12 -15.10 -0.08 -1.73
N GLY A 13 -15.89 -0.64 -2.64
CA GLY A 13 -17.06 0.04 -3.20
C GLY A 13 -18.09 0.42 -2.13
N GLN A 14 -18.21 -0.40 -1.07
CA GLN A 14 -19.04 -0.10 0.10
C GLN A 14 -18.42 0.94 1.05
N THR A 15 -17.09 1.06 1.08
CA THR A 15 -16.38 1.91 2.06
C THR A 15 -16.05 3.31 1.53
N VAL A 16 -15.99 3.50 0.21
CA VAL A 16 -15.45 4.75 -0.39
C VAL A 16 -16.31 5.33 -1.51
N GLY A 17 -17.62 5.09 -1.48
CA GLY A 17 -18.58 5.70 -2.41
C GLY A 17 -18.64 7.24 -2.31
N PRO A 18 -19.17 7.92 -3.34
CA PRO A 18 -19.16 9.39 -3.46
C PRO A 18 -20.02 10.12 -2.40
N SER A 19 -20.74 9.40 -1.56
CA SER A 19 -21.49 9.92 -0.42
C SER A 19 -20.94 9.38 0.89
N THR A 20 -19.63 9.51 1.13
CA THR A 20 -19.08 9.21 2.46
C THR A 20 -19.16 10.47 3.32
N VAL A 21 -20.37 10.80 3.78
CA VAL A 21 -20.49 11.16 5.19
C VAL A 21 -19.92 9.95 5.92
N ILE A 22 -18.95 10.13 6.81
CA ILE A 22 -18.43 9.08 7.68
C ILE A 22 -19.58 8.71 8.63
N SER A 23 -20.63 8.08 8.12
CA SER A 23 -21.63 7.41 8.91
C SER A 23 -21.01 6.06 9.26
N SER A 24 -20.78 5.92 10.55
CA SER A 24 -20.36 4.70 11.21
C SER A 24 -21.03 3.48 10.57
N ILE A 25 -20.27 2.71 9.79
CA ILE A 25 -20.66 1.36 9.38
C ILE A 25 -20.98 0.62 10.69
N PRO A 26 -22.15 -0.03 10.84
CA PRO A 26 -22.60 -0.56 12.14
C PRO A 26 -21.64 -1.58 12.78
N ASN A 27 -20.69 -2.12 12.00
CA ASN A 27 -19.68 -3.09 12.43
C ASN A 27 -18.23 -2.58 12.31
N ALA A 28 -18.00 -1.34 11.84
CA ALA A 28 -16.68 -0.71 11.89
C ALA A 28 -16.58 0.12 13.18
N ARG A 29 -16.14 -0.50 14.27
CA ARG A 29 -15.79 0.27 15.46
C ARG A 29 -14.60 1.17 15.13
N LEU A 30 -14.87 2.46 14.95
CA LEU A 30 -13.91 3.53 15.22
C LEU A 30 -13.59 3.47 16.71
N ILE A 31 -12.55 2.70 17.07
CA ILE A 31 -12.10 2.59 18.46
C ILE A 31 -11.25 3.83 18.75
N THR A 32 -11.90 4.84 19.31
CA THR A 32 -11.25 5.93 20.05
C THR A 32 -10.90 5.43 21.45
N ASP A 33 -9.59 5.28 21.69
CA ASP A 33 -8.91 5.08 22.97
C ASP A 33 -9.31 3.91 23.89
N GLY A 34 -8.31 3.42 24.63
CA GLY A 34 -8.44 2.33 25.61
C GLY A 34 -7.30 1.33 25.53
N ASP A 35 -6.15 1.78 26.01
CA ASP A 35 -5.05 1.07 26.68
C ASP A 35 -4.64 -0.36 26.24
N SER A 36 -3.52 -0.40 25.50
CA SER A 36 -2.37 -1.28 25.78
C SER A 36 -1.15 -0.70 25.06
N ARG A 37 -0.56 0.36 25.63
CA ARG A 37 0.73 1.00 25.27
C ARG A 37 1.14 1.01 23.79
N GLY A 38 0.45 1.89 23.04
CA GLY A 38 1.15 3.03 22.44
C GLY A 38 1.21 3.12 20.92
N LEU A 39 0.74 2.11 20.20
CA LEU A 39 0.73 2.10 18.74
C LEU A 39 -0.64 1.63 18.26
N ARG A 40 -1.53 2.58 17.94
CA ARG A 40 -2.74 2.35 17.15
C ARG A 40 -2.76 3.27 15.92
N PRO A 41 -2.76 2.70 14.70
CA PRO A 41 -2.85 3.50 13.50
C PRO A 41 -4.28 4.08 13.44
N SER A 42 -4.44 5.26 12.83
CA SER A 42 -5.78 5.87 12.67
C SER A 42 -6.70 4.97 11.86
N LEU A 43 -6.13 4.23 10.90
CA LEU A 43 -6.80 3.26 10.05
C LEU A 43 -5.94 2.00 9.97
N ALA A 44 -6.56 0.83 9.93
CA ALA A 44 -5.83 -0.43 9.76
C ALA A 44 -6.67 -1.41 8.94
N PHE A 45 -6.01 -2.10 8.01
CA PHE A 45 -6.55 -3.26 7.33
C PHE A 45 -5.87 -4.51 7.89
N PHE A 46 -6.65 -5.55 8.19
CA PHE A 46 -6.14 -6.81 8.73
C PHE A 46 -7.06 -7.97 8.37
N ILE A 47 -6.53 -9.18 8.40
CA ILE A 47 -7.31 -10.41 8.37
C ILE A 47 -7.53 -10.84 9.82
N ASP A 48 -8.78 -11.07 10.18
CA ASP A 48 -9.19 -11.45 11.55
C ASP A 48 -9.00 -12.95 11.79
N THR A 49 -7.73 -13.39 11.69
CA THR A 49 -7.27 -14.73 12.08
C THR A 49 -6.67 -14.71 13.48
N GLN A 50 -6.31 -15.89 13.99
CA GLN A 50 -5.56 -16.02 15.25
C GLN A 50 -4.22 -16.72 14.98
N PRO A 51 -3.07 -16.01 15.02
CA PRO A 51 -2.91 -14.58 15.31
C PRO A 51 -3.42 -13.66 14.18
N ARG A 52 -3.77 -12.42 14.52
CA ARG A 52 -4.21 -11.40 13.55
C ARG A 52 -3.10 -11.09 12.55
N VAL A 53 -3.45 -11.02 11.28
CA VAL A 53 -2.53 -10.66 10.20
C VAL A 53 -2.77 -9.22 9.78
N ASN A 54 -1.84 -8.31 10.10
CA ASN A 54 -1.95 -6.91 9.68
C ASN A 54 -1.56 -6.76 8.21
N LEU A 55 -2.39 -6.08 7.44
CA LEU A 55 -2.24 -5.90 6.00
C LEU A 55 -1.66 -4.53 5.69
N VAL A 56 -2.32 -3.46 6.12
CA VAL A 56 -1.90 -2.08 5.82
C VAL A 56 -2.20 -1.20 7.04
N ALA A 57 -1.27 -0.33 7.41
CA ALA A 57 -1.46 0.66 8.47
C ALA A 57 -1.62 2.06 7.87
N GLY A 58 -2.60 2.81 8.34
CA GLY A 58 -2.90 4.17 7.89
C GLY A 58 -2.87 5.16 9.05
N CYS A 59 -2.40 6.38 8.80
CA CYS A 59 -2.65 7.50 9.70
C CYS A 59 -3.37 8.63 8.97
N VAL A 60 -4.13 9.43 9.72
CA VAL A 60 -4.89 10.57 9.20
C VAL A 60 -4.26 11.84 9.75
N GLN A 61 -4.04 12.82 8.87
CA GLN A 61 -3.54 14.16 9.19
C GLN A 61 -4.44 15.21 8.53
N LEU A 62 -4.44 16.43 9.06
CA LEU A 62 -5.03 17.58 8.38
C LEU A 62 -3.98 18.23 7.48
N SER A 63 -4.35 18.65 6.27
CA SER A 63 -3.43 19.28 5.32
C SER A 63 -2.77 20.54 5.86
N GLY A 64 -3.48 21.31 6.69
CA GLY A 64 -2.94 22.47 7.40
C GLY A 64 -1.92 22.14 8.49
N ALA A 65 -1.85 20.87 8.92
CA ALA A 65 -0.87 20.39 9.89
C ALA A 65 0.28 19.61 9.25
N TRP A 66 0.04 18.96 8.10
CA TRP A 66 1.04 18.16 7.40
C TRP A 66 0.63 17.86 5.94
N SER A 67 1.60 17.88 5.03
CA SER A 67 1.50 17.48 3.62
C SER A 67 2.77 16.77 3.13
N SER A 68 2.72 16.15 1.95
CA SER A 68 3.90 15.58 1.31
C SER A 68 5.00 16.61 1.03
N ASN A 69 4.62 17.88 0.79
CA ASN A 69 5.57 18.96 0.54
C ASN A 69 6.49 19.19 1.76
N ASP A 70 6.00 18.93 2.97
CA ASP A 70 6.82 19.02 4.18
C ASP A 70 7.95 17.97 4.18
N LEU A 71 7.70 16.79 3.61
CA LEU A 71 8.72 15.74 3.45
C LEU A 71 9.79 16.17 2.44
N GLU A 72 9.38 16.78 1.32
CA GLU A 72 10.32 17.27 0.30
C GLU A 72 11.17 18.43 0.83
N ALA A 73 10.56 19.34 1.56
CA ALA A 73 11.23 20.48 2.17
C ALA A 73 12.04 20.13 3.43
N GLN A 74 11.97 18.87 3.89
CA GLN A 74 12.66 18.36 5.08
C GLN A 74 12.43 19.21 6.33
N THR A 75 11.19 19.66 6.56
CA THR A 75 10.87 20.43 7.76
C THR A 75 11.03 19.55 9.00
N GLY A 76 11.42 20.15 10.14
CA GLY A 76 11.87 19.39 11.31
C GLY A 76 10.86 18.38 11.88
N CYS A 77 9.56 18.59 11.65
CA CYS A 77 8.51 17.67 12.09
C CYS A 77 7.89 16.81 10.96
N ALA A 78 8.31 16.99 9.70
CA ALA A 78 7.72 16.31 8.55
C ALA A 78 7.78 14.78 8.64
N MET A 79 8.82 14.25 9.28
CA MET A 79 9.06 12.81 9.37
C MET A 79 8.21 12.09 10.41
N TRP A 80 7.57 12.81 11.34
CA TRP A 80 6.82 12.21 12.45
C TRP A 80 5.75 11.18 12.01
N PRO A 81 4.92 11.47 10.98
CA PRO A 81 3.97 10.49 10.47
C PRO A 81 4.64 9.23 9.93
N ILE A 82 5.76 9.35 9.20
CA ILE A 82 6.52 8.22 8.67
C ILE A 82 7.12 7.39 9.81
N GLU A 83 7.73 8.03 10.81
CA GLU A 83 8.31 7.34 11.96
C GLU A 83 7.25 6.59 12.78
N ARG A 84 6.06 7.18 12.94
CA ARG A 84 4.93 6.50 13.58
C ARG A 84 4.49 5.28 12.78
N LEU A 85 4.42 5.40 11.45
CA LEU A 85 4.10 4.28 10.56
C LEU A 85 5.18 3.19 10.56
N ALA A 86 6.46 3.56 10.65
CA ALA A 86 7.56 2.61 10.72
C ALA A 86 7.47 1.68 11.95
N LYS A 87 6.98 2.21 13.07
CA LYS A 87 6.70 1.40 14.27
C LYS A 87 5.62 0.35 13.98
N TYR A 88 4.54 0.70 13.28
CA TYR A 88 3.54 -0.29 12.85
C TYR A 88 4.12 -1.31 11.89
N ALA A 89 4.95 -0.88 10.94
CA ALA A 89 5.55 -1.80 10.01
C ALA A 89 6.42 -2.86 10.72
N LYS A 90 7.23 -2.40 11.70
CA LYS A 90 8.09 -3.26 12.52
C LYS A 90 7.31 -4.25 13.38
N HIS A 91 6.24 -3.81 14.04
CA HIS A 91 5.47 -4.66 14.97
C HIS A 91 4.38 -5.48 14.28
N GLY A 92 3.78 -4.94 13.22
CA GLY A 92 2.64 -5.53 12.51
C GLY A 92 3.04 -6.52 11.43
N GLY A 93 4.32 -6.56 11.05
CA GLY A 93 4.81 -7.48 10.02
C GLY A 93 4.32 -7.13 8.61
N THR A 94 3.94 -5.87 8.39
CA THR A 94 3.57 -5.34 7.08
C THR A 94 4.49 -4.20 6.68
N ARG A 95 4.87 -4.13 5.42
CA ARG A 95 5.66 -3.01 4.88
C ARG A 95 4.83 -1.91 4.23
N TYR A 96 3.53 -2.12 4.05
CA TYR A 96 2.66 -1.22 3.33
C TYR A 96 1.89 -0.31 4.29
N SER A 97 1.90 0.99 4.02
CA SER A 97 1.21 1.98 4.83
C SER A 97 0.76 3.18 4.00
N PHE A 98 -0.04 4.07 4.60
CA PHE A 98 -0.37 5.35 3.97
C PHE A 98 -0.63 6.45 5.01
N ILE A 99 -0.53 7.69 4.56
CA ILE A 99 -0.94 8.90 5.28
C ILE A 99 -2.05 9.53 4.47
N MET A 100 -3.21 9.76 5.08
CA MET A 100 -4.35 10.39 4.42
C MET A 100 -4.52 11.81 4.93
N THR A 101 -4.61 12.77 4.01
CA THR A 101 -5.03 14.16 4.29
C THR A 101 -6.29 14.48 3.52
N ASP A 102 -6.82 15.69 3.67
CA ASP A 102 -7.90 16.26 2.86
C ASP A 102 -7.44 16.70 1.45
N LEU A 103 -6.14 16.68 1.16
CA LEU A 103 -5.60 17.01 -0.17
C LEU A 103 -5.09 15.79 -0.93
N GLU A 104 -4.60 14.77 -0.23
CA GLU A 104 -3.86 13.67 -0.85
C GLU A 104 -3.87 12.38 -0.02
N LEU A 105 -3.41 11.31 -0.65
CA LEU A 105 -2.98 10.08 -0.01
C LEU A 105 -1.50 9.88 -0.29
N VAL A 106 -0.68 9.87 0.76
CA VAL A 106 0.75 9.53 0.64
C VAL A 106 0.91 8.05 0.95
N VAL A 107 1.16 7.24 -0.08
CA VAL A 107 1.48 5.82 0.11
C VAL A 107 2.91 5.69 0.61
N VAL A 108 3.13 4.76 1.54
CA VAL A 108 4.43 4.54 2.17
C VAL A 108 4.78 3.06 2.14
N HIS A 109 6.01 2.79 1.76
CA HIS A 109 6.58 1.47 1.62
C HIS A 109 7.86 1.37 2.44
N PHE A 110 7.90 0.42 3.37
CA PHE A 110 9.04 0.23 4.26
C PHE A 110 9.95 -0.91 3.78
N PHE A 111 11.24 -0.77 4.07
CA PHE A 111 12.24 -1.81 3.78
C PHE A 111 13.32 -1.81 4.85
N LYS A 112 14.00 -2.94 5.03
CA LYS A 112 15.13 -3.05 5.96
C LYS A 112 16.36 -2.41 5.35
N LEU A 113 16.99 -1.50 6.09
CA LEU A 113 18.31 -0.94 5.75
C LEU A 113 19.41 -1.75 6.45
N THR A 114 19.29 -1.90 7.76
CA THR A 114 20.17 -2.69 8.62
C THR A 114 19.35 -3.33 9.73
N PRO A 115 19.88 -4.31 10.49
CA PRO A 115 19.15 -4.89 11.62
C PRO A 115 18.60 -3.81 12.56
N GLY A 116 17.27 -3.76 12.69
CA GLY A 116 16.57 -2.81 13.54
C GLY A 116 16.27 -1.42 12.94
N LYS A 117 16.80 -1.08 11.76
CA LYS A 117 16.53 0.18 11.04
C LYS A 117 15.72 -0.04 9.77
N LEU A 118 14.69 0.78 9.57
CA LEU A 118 13.85 0.78 8.39
C LEU A 118 14.10 2.04 7.55
N GLY A 119 14.13 1.86 6.23
CA GLY A 119 13.97 2.92 5.25
C GLY A 119 12.52 3.02 4.80
N ALA A 120 12.15 4.16 4.23
CA ALA A 120 10.82 4.41 3.69
C ALA A 120 10.93 4.99 2.28
N GLN A 121 10.17 4.43 1.35
CA GLN A 121 9.82 5.04 0.07
C GLN A 121 8.38 5.55 0.19
N TRP A 122 8.07 6.65 -0.48
CA TRP A 122 6.73 7.21 -0.44
C TRP A 122 6.36 7.87 -1.76
N GLN A 123 5.07 7.97 -2.01
CA GLN A 123 4.52 8.66 -3.17
C GLN A 123 3.20 9.34 -2.81
N ALA A 124 3.09 10.62 -3.14
CA ALA A 124 1.88 11.41 -3.00
C ALA A 124 0.89 11.14 -4.15
N ILE A 125 -0.39 11.01 -3.82
CA ILE A 125 -1.49 10.82 -4.76
C ILE A 125 -2.56 11.87 -4.45
N PRO A 126 -2.69 12.92 -5.28
CA PRO A 126 -3.70 13.95 -5.08
C PRO A 126 -5.12 13.38 -5.04
N ARG A 127 -5.99 13.93 -4.18
CA ARG A 127 -7.39 13.50 -4.10
C ARG A 127 -8.20 13.80 -5.35
N ASN A 128 -7.80 14.81 -6.12
CA ASN A 128 -8.43 15.17 -7.38
C ASN A 128 -7.92 14.35 -8.58
N SER A 129 -6.98 13.43 -8.38
CA SER A 129 -6.52 12.51 -9.43
C SER A 129 -7.66 11.63 -9.92
N SER A 130 -7.92 11.69 -11.21
CA SER A 130 -8.98 10.94 -11.91
C SER A 130 -8.60 10.71 -13.38
N GLY A 131 -9.36 9.86 -14.06
CA GLY A 131 -9.13 9.50 -15.46
C GLY A 131 -8.45 8.15 -15.66
N GLU A 132 -8.48 7.67 -16.90
CA GLU A 132 -7.89 6.40 -17.30
C GLU A 132 -6.37 6.41 -17.12
N GLY A 133 -5.81 5.31 -16.60
CA GLY A 133 -4.37 5.18 -16.36
C GLY A 133 -3.84 5.98 -15.16
N THR A 134 -4.67 6.76 -14.48
CA THR A 134 -4.27 7.57 -13.32
C THR A 134 -4.52 6.81 -12.02
N MET A 135 -3.52 6.79 -11.14
CA MET A 135 -3.68 6.26 -9.78
C MET A 135 -4.59 7.18 -8.95
N THR A 136 -5.69 6.65 -8.43
CA THR A 136 -6.61 7.36 -7.53
C THR A 136 -6.41 6.92 -6.08
N VAL A 137 -6.91 7.69 -5.11
CA VAL A 137 -6.84 7.33 -3.68
C VAL A 137 -7.43 5.94 -3.41
N ASN A 138 -8.59 5.64 -3.99
CA ASN A 138 -9.28 4.37 -3.79
C ASN A 138 -8.49 3.21 -4.39
N LEU A 139 -7.96 3.41 -5.61
CA LEU A 139 -7.16 2.40 -6.29
C LEU A 139 -5.83 2.16 -5.57
N ALA A 140 -5.25 3.20 -4.97
CA ALA A 140 -4.01 3.09 -4.20
C ALA A 140 -4.22 2.28 -2.92
N ILE A 141 -5.26 2.58 -2.14
CA ILE A 141 -5.59 1.80 -0.93
C ILE A 141 -5.88 0.35 -1.30
N TRP A 142 -6.68 0.13 -2.36
CA TRP A 142 -6.94 -1.22 -2.87
C TRP A 142 -5.63 -1.94 -3.21
N SER A 143 -4.75 -1.30 -3.98
CA SER A 143 -3.48 -1.88 -4.40
C SER A 143 -2.60 -2.25 -3.22
N LEU A 144 -2.50 -1.39 -2.19
CA LEU A 144 -1.76 -1.69 -0.96
C LEU A 144 -2.31 -2.93 -0.26
N VAL A 145 -3.63 -3.03 -0.12
CA VAL A 145 -4.28 -4.20 0.49
C VAL A 145 -3.99 -5.45 -0.34
N MET A 146 -4.17 -5.41 -1.65
CA MET A 146 -3.95 -6.58 -2.51
C MET A 146 -2.49 -7.06 -2.47
N MET A 147 -1.53 -6.15 -2.48
CA MET A 147 -0.11 -6.51 -2.33
C MET A 147 0.18 -7.14 -0.98
N SER A 148 -0.42 -6.62 0.09
CA SER A 148 -0.21 -7.14 1.45
C SER A 148 -0.84 -8.52 1.71
N LEU A 149 -1.76 -8.98 0.84
CA LEU A 149 -2.29 -10.34 0.91
C LEU A 149 -1.23 -11.38 0.54
N ASN A 150 -0.29 -11.04 -0.35
CA ASN A 150 0.86 -11.89 -0.64
C ASN A 150 1.88 -11.79 0.50
N ILE A 151 2.14 -12.90 1.17
CA ILE A 151 3.04 -12.96 2.34
C ILE A 151 4.48 -12.54 2.01
N GLU A 152 4.98 -12.92 0.84
CA GLU A 152 6.35 -12.61 0.39
C GLU A 152 6.53 -11.11 0.14
N HIS A 153 5.47 -10.46 -0.34
CA HIS A 153 5.43 -9.02 -0.54
C HIS A 153 5.08 -8.23 0.72
N ARG A 154 4.31 -8.81 1.64
CA ARG A 154 3.88 -8.13 2.87
C ARG A 154 5.02 -7.88 3.84
N VAL A 155 5.90 -8.87 4.01
CA VAL A 155 6.94 -8.83 5.05
C VAL A 155 7.92 -7.69 4.79
N VAL A 156 8.35 -7.03 5.86
CA VAL A 156 9.44 -6.04 5.77
C VAL A 156 10.75 -6.77 5.47
N ALA A 157 11.18 -6.70 4.23
CA ALA A 157 12.40 -7.32 3.71
C ALA A 157 13.43 -6.26 3.27
N GLN A 158 14.65 -6.67 2.94
CA GLN A 158 15.65 -5.76 2.38
C GLN A 158 15.18 -5.28 1.01
N GLN A 159 15.65 -4.10 0.58
CA GLN A 159 15.23 -3.53 -0.69
C GLN A 159 15.54 -4.44 -1.89
N LEU A 160 16.72 -5.09 -1.86
CA LEU A 160 17.17 -6.02 -2.90
C LEU A 160 16.39 -7.34 -2.93
N GLU A 161 15.78 -7.73 -1.80
CA GLU A 161 14.98 -8.95 -1.69
C GLU A 161 13.57 -8.78 -2.25
N THR A 162 13.19 -7.54 -2.60
CA THR A 162 11.82 -7.25 -2.99
C THR A 162 11.79 -6.68 -4.39
N LEU A 163 11.36 -7.53 -5.31
CA LEU A 163 11.23 -7.19 -6.71
C LEU A 163 10.19 -6.05 -6.89
N PRO A 164 10.51 -4.98 -7.66
CA PRO A 164 9.53 -4.01 -8.10
C PRO A 164 8.29 -4.67 -8.70
N ILE A 165 7.11 -4.14 -8.37
CA ILE A 165 5.81 -4.70 -8.80
C ILE A 165 5.75 -4.86 -10.32
N ASN A 166 6.25 -3.89 -11.09
CA ASN A 166 6.17 -3.90 -12.55
C ASN A 166 7.34 -4.64 -13.21
N ILE A 167 7.81 -5.75 -12.62
CA ILE A 167 8.80 -6.64 -13.23
C ILE A 167 8.11 -7.68 -14.11
N TRP A 168 8.69 -7.85 -15.29
CA TRP A 168 8.27 -8.83 -16.30
C TRP A 168 9.46 -9.68 -16.73
N TRP A 169 9.32 -10.99 -16.61
CA TRP A 169 10.26 -11.97 -17.12
C TRP A 169 10.11 -12.09 -18.63
N LYS A 170 11.22 -11.98 -19.36
CA LYS A 170 11.27 -12.29 -20.78
C LYS A 170 11.55 -13.78 -20.92
N GLU A 171 10.56 -14.51 -21.43
CA GLU A 171 10.67 -15.94 -21.68
C GLU A 171 10.69 -16.20 -23.19
N GLU A 172 11.52 -17.15 -23.64
CA GLU A 172 11.51 -17.59 -25.03
C GLU A 172 10.29 -18.47 -25.27
N ASN A 173 9.53 -18.14 -26.31
CA ASN A 173 8.38 -18.92 -26.74
C ASN A 173 8.70 -19.53 -28.11
N PHE A 174 8.55 -20.85 -28.22
CA PHE A 174 8.83 -21.61 -29.43
C PHE A 174 8.01 -21.16 -30.65
N GLU A 175 6.84 -20.54 -30.45
CA GLU A 175 5.95 -20.11 -31.55
C GLU A 175 6.09 -18.63 -31.96
N SER A 176 6.41 -17.74 -31.01
CA SER A 176 6.35 -16.28 -31.23
C SER A 176 7.67 -15.54 -30.96
N GLY A 177 8.76 -16.28 -30.70
CA GLY A 177 10.08 -15.75 -30.41
C GLY A 177 10.28 -15.43 -28.91
N PHE A 178 9.47 -14.55 -28.34
CA PHE A 178 9.49 -14.27 -26.89
C PHE A 178 8.14 -13.77 -26.38
N VAL A 179 7.89 -13.98 -25.09
CA VAL A 179 6.75 -13.44 -24.33
C VAL A 179 7.25 -12.79 -23.05
N TYR A 180 6.50 -11.81 -22.54
CA TYR A 180 6.75 -11.21 -21.24
C TYR A 180 5.74 -11.71 -20.23
N GLN A 181 6.22 -12.27 -19.11
CA GLN A 181 5.40 -12.74 -18.01
C GLN A 181 5.55 -11.82 -16.80
N HIS A 182 4.46 -11.25 -16.31
CA HIS A 182 4.48 -10.47 -15.08
C HIS A 182 4.73 -11.36 -13.87
N HIS A 183 5.72 -11.02 -13.03
CA HIS A 183 6.19 -11.93 -11.97
C HIS A 183 5.17 -12.19 -10.84
N LEU A 184 4.16 -11.32 -10.65
CA LEU A 184 3.15 -11.48 -9.58
C LEU A 184 1.80 -11.98 -10.06
N SER A 185 1.38 -11.58 -11.25
CA SER A 185 0.06 -11.93 -11.78
C SER A 185 0.14 -13.06 -12.80
N GLU A 186 1.36 -13.48 -13.15
CA GLU A 186 1.67 -14.46 -14.18
C GLU A 186 1.12 -14.09 -15.56
N ARG A 187 0.64 -12.84 -15.72
CA ARG A 187 0.04 -12.34 -16.95
C ARG A 187 1.09 -12.36 -18.06
N LEU A 188 0.73 -12.96 -19.19
CA LEU A 188 1.54 -12.98 -20.39
C LEU A 188 1.14 -11.84 -21.33
N LEU A 189 2.13 -11.14 -21.87
CA LEU A 189 1.97 -10.14 -22.92
C LEU A 189 3.02 -10.33 -24.02
N PRO A 190 2.67 -10.03 -25.28
CA PRO A 190 3.64 -10.06 -26.38
C PRO A 190 4.59 -8.86 -26.39
N PHE A 191 4.34 -7.85 -25.54
CA PHE A 191 5.16 -6.64 -25.42
C PHE A 191 5.41 -6.30 -23.95
N LEU A 192 6.49 -5.57 -23.68
CA LEU A 192 6.79 -5.03 -22.36
C LEU A 192 5.94 -3.76 -22.12
N PRO A 193 5.10 -3.70 -21.07
CA PRO A 193 4.29 -2.51 -20.81
C PRO A 193 5.13 -1.26 -20.52
N LEU A 194 4.55 -0.08 -20.75
CA LEU A 194 5.22 1.18 -20.44
C LEU A 194 5.55 1.26 -18.95
N GLY A 195 6.79 1.65 -18.63
CA GLY A 195 7.28 1.74 -17.24
C GLY A 195 7.57 0.39 -16.59
N ALA A 196 7.53 -0.71 -17.34
CA ALA A 196 7.90 -2.03 -16.83
C ALA A 196 9.40 -2.30 -16.93
N PHE A 197 9.89 -3.14 -16.02
CA PHE A 197 11.27 -3.61 -15.99
C PHE A 197 11.34 -5.01 -16.58
N GLY A 198 11.93 -5.14 -17.77
CA GLY A 198 12.17 -6.42 -18.41
C GLY A 198 13.40 -7.11 -17.83
N MET A 199 13.24 -8.32 -17.31
CA MET A 199 14.34 -9.14 -16.81
C MET A 199 14.42 -10.45 -17.60
N LYS A 200 15.64 -10.92 -17.88
CA LYS A 200 15.83 -12.28 -18.40
C LYS A 200 15.84 -13.25 -17.23
N ARG A 201 15.18 -14.38 -17.40
CA ARG A 201 15.22 -15.48 -16.45
C ARG A 201 16.48 -16.32 -16.64
#